data_AF-A0A8B7DLM3-F1
#
_entry.id   AF-A0A8B7DLM3-F1
#
_cell.length_a   1.000
_cell.length_b   1.000
_cell.length_c   1.000
_cell.angle_alpha   90.00
_cell.angle_beta   90.00
_cell.angle_gamma   90.00
#
_symmetry.space_group_name_H-M   'P 1'
#
loop_
_entity.id
_entity.type
_entity.pdbx_description
1 polymer ?
#
loop_
_entity_poly.entity_id
_entity_poly.type
_entity_poly.pdbx_seq_one_letter_code
_entity_poly.pdbx_strand_id
1 'polypeptide(L)'
;MNEHIRKKSNKELHTHYLGKDIQMELIQLLGNAIKKEIIQTANAMKYFSIVLDGTPDCSHVEQMTIIIRFVKVDSLKKEFSIKEHLEQKEFSIKEHFLGFVPLKKTTGAYMAETIIQQLEEMELPIDNLRGQG
;
A
#
# COMPACT_ATOMS: atom_id res chain seq x y z
N MET A 1 12.31 19.65 -16.26
CA MET A 1 13.23 18.68 -15.62
C MET A 1 14.67 18.85 -16.09
N ASN A 2 14.96 18.77 -17.40
CA ASN A 2 16.33 18.90 -17.93
C ASN A 2 17.04 20.22 -17.56
N GLU A 3 16.30 21.34 -17.59
CA GLU A 3 16.84 22.64 -17.18
C GLU A 3 17.17 22.69 -15.68
N HIS A 4 16.35 22.05 -14.84
CA HIS A 4 16.57 21.96 -13.39
C HIS A 4 17.81 21.11 -13.06
N ILE A 5 17.99 19.98 -13.77
CA ILE A 5 19.19 19.14 -13.66
C ILE A 5 20.43 19.93 -14.09
N ARG A 6 20.36 20.68 -15.19
CA ARG A 6 21.46 21.55 -15.66
C ARG A 6 21.84 22.58 -14.60
N LYS A 7 20.85 23.30 -14.05
CA LYS A 7 21.08 24.33 -13.01
C LYS A 7 21.68 23.74 -11.73
N LYS A 8 21.23 22.55 -11.30
CA LYS A 8 21.86 21.81 -10.19
C LYS A 8 23.32 21.45 -10.51
N SER A 9 23.59 20.89 -11.69
CA SER A 9 24.93 20.47 -12.09
C SER A 9 25.91 21.65 -12.14
N ASN A 10 25.42 22.82 -12.55
CA ASN A 10 26.20 24.06 -12.59
C ASN A 10 26.26 24.78 -11.23
N LYS A 11 25.70 24.21 -10.15
CA LYS A 11 25.59 24.83 -8.81
C LYS A 11 24.89 26.20 -8.81
N GLU A 12 24.00 26.43 -9.78
CA GLU A 12 23.21 27.65 -9.92
C GLU A 12 22.02 27.67 -8.93
N LEU A 13 21.70 26.54 -8.30
CA LEU A 13 20.63 26.39 -7.32
C LEU A 13 21.18 25.82 -6.00
N HIS A 14 21.03 26.57 -4.91
CA HIS A 14 21.37 26.11 -3.55
C HIS A 14 20.31 25.19 -2.94
N THR A 15 19.06 25.32 -3.36
CA THR A 15 17.93 24.49 -2.91
C THR A 15 17.24 23.91 -4.13
N HIS A 16 17.02 22.59 -4.15
CA HIS A 16 16.45 21.92 -5.32
C HIS A 16 15.73 20.62 -4.93
N TYR A 17 14.72 20.24 -5.73
CA TYR A 17 13.93 19.01 -5.53
C TYR A 17 14.73 17.70 -5.43
N LEU A 18 16.00 17.72 -5.85
CA LEU A 18 16.92 16.58 -5.76
C LEU A 18 17.79 16.61 -4.49
N GLY A 19 17.38 17.38 -3.48
CA GLY A 19 17.98 17.38 -2.15
C GLY A 19 17.38 16.25 -1.32
N LYS A 20 18.17 15.66 -0.42
CA LYS A 20 17.80 14.48 0.37
C LYS A 20 16.43 14.65 1.06
N ASP A 21 16.22 15.79 1.71
CA ASP A 21 15.02 16.01 2.52
C ASP A 21 13.76 16.13 1.66
N ILE A 22 13.82 16.91 0.58
CA ILE A 22 12.71 17.07 -0.36
C ILE A 22 12.38 15.74 -1.06
N GLN A 23 13.40 14.96 -1.42
CA GLN A 23 13.18 13.63 -2.01
C GLN A 23 12.51 12.68 -1.01
N MET A 24 12.94 12.68 0.24
CA MET A 24 12.35 11.85 1.29
C MET A 24 10.88 12.21 1.52
N GLU A 25 10.57 13.50 1.61
CA GLU A 25 9.20 13.99 1.76
C GLU A 25 8.31 13.59 0.57
N LEU A 26 8.80 13.77 -0.67
CA LEU A 26 8.08 13.36 -1.87
C LEU A 26 7.81 11.84 -1.89
N ILE A 27 8.80 11.02 -1.52
CA ILE A 27 8.63 9.56 -1.43
C ILE A 27 7.58 9.21 -0.38
N GLN A 28 7.61 9.85 0.78
CA GLN A 28 6.62 9.61 1.85
C GLN A 28 5.22 10.02 1.41
N LEU A 29 5.05 11.20 0.79
CA LEU A 29 3.76 11.68 0.30
C LEU A 29 3.17 10.74 -0.75
N LEU A 30 3.97 10.30 -1.73
CA LEU A 30 3.54 9.36 -2.76
C LEU A 30 3.21 7.98 -2.16
N GLY A 31 4.05 7.47 -1.27
CA GLY A 31 3.81 6.21 -0.57
C GLY A 31 2.50 6.24 0.22
N ASN A 32 2.25 7.31 0.95
CA ASN A 32 1.01 7.50 1.71
C ASN A 32 -0.22 7.60 0.80
N ALA A 33 -0.12 8.34 -0.32
CA ALA A 33 -1.22 8.46 -1.28
C ALA A 33 -1.58 7.11 -1.91
N ILE A 34 -0.58 6.34 -2.32
CA ILE A 34 -0.77 4.99 -2.89
C ILE A 34 -1.38 4.05 -1.84
N LYS A 35 -0.83 4.04 -0.62
CA LYS A 35 -1.33 3.20 0.48
C LYS A 35 -2.79 3.52 0.80
N LYS A 36 -3.15 4.80 0.84
CA LYS A 36 -4.52 5.26 1.06
C LYS A 36 -5.47 4.76 -0.02
N GLU A 37 -5.09 4.86 -1.29
CA GLU A 37 -5.91 4.37 -2.41
C GLU A 37 -6.14 2.85 -2.32
N ILE A 38 -5.11 2.09 -1.97
CA ILE A 38 -5.20 0.64 -1.77
C ILE A 38 -6.19 0.31 -0.66
N ILE A 39 -6.08 0.96 0.50
CA ILE A 39 -6.97 0.76 1.66
C ILE A 39 -8.41 1.10 1.28
N GLN A 40 -8.63 2.25 0.62
CA GLN A 40 -9.96 2.66 0.18
C GLN A 40 -10.58 1.65 -0.79
N THR A 41 -9.79 1.16 -1.74
CA THR A 41 -10.23 0.12 -2.68
C THR A 41 -10.58 -1.18 -1.96
N ALA A 42 -9.74 -1.62 -1.02
CA ALA A 42 -9.96 -2.83 -0.24
C ALA A 42 -11.27 -2.73 0.59
N ASN A 43 -11.48 -1.60 1.26
CA ASN A 43 -12.70 -1.32 2.00
C ASN A 43 -13.94 -1.29 1.10
N ALA A 44 -13.83 -0.75 -0.12
CA ALA A 44 -14.92 -0.78 -1.10
C ALA A 44 -15.27 -2.21 -1.57
N MET A 45 -14.30 -3.12 -1.62
CA MET A 45 -14.51 -4.54 -1.94
C MET A 45 -15.00 -5.35 -0.73
N LYS A 46 -15.09 -4.73 0.44
CA LYS A 46 -15.52 -5.28 1.74
C LYS A 46 -14.60 -6.36 2.30
N TYR A 47 -14.26 -7.41 1.58
CA TYR A 47 -13.51 -8.55 2.10
C TYR A 47 -12.08 -8.58 1.61
N PHE A 48 -11.17 -8.91 2.53
CA PHE A 48 -9.74 -9.04 2.25
C PHE A 48 -9.10 -10.15 3.08
N SER A 49 -7.90 -10.56 2.68
CA SER A 49 -6.99 -11.38 3.46
C SER A 49 -5.66 -10.65 3.60
N ILE A 50 -4.87 -11.02 4.60
CA ILE A 50 -3.50 -10.53 4.76
C ILE A 50 -2.51 -11.68 4.57
N VAL A 51 -1.34 -11.38 4.01
CA VAL A 51 -0.19 -12.28 3.97
C VAL A 51 0.93 -11.62 4.76
N LEU A 52 1.52 -12.38 5.66
CA LEU A 52 2.50 -11.89 6.62
C LEU A 52 3.80 -12.70 6.48
N ASP A 53 4.91 -12.01 6.24
CA ASP A 53 6.23 -12.66 6.19
C ASP A 53 7.21 -11.97 7.15
N GLY A 54 7.81 -12.77 8.02
CA GLY A 54 8.77 -12.33 9.04
C GLY A 54 10.18 -12.37 8.50
N THR A 55 10.84 -11.22 8.42
CA THR A 55 12.23 -11.12 7.98
C THR A 55 13.02 -10.24 8.95
N PRO A 56 14.22 -10.63 9.38
CA PRO A 56 15.09 -9.71 10.12
C PRO A 56 15.59 -8.61 9.18
N ASP A 57 15.62 -7.37 9.66
CA ASP A 57 16.16 -6.24 8.90
C ASP A 57 17.70 -6.21 8.93
N CYS A 58 18.31 -5.26 8.20
CA CYS A 58 19.77 -5.13 8.14
C CYS A 58 20.46 -4.78 9.48
N SER A 59 19.67 -4.39 10.49
CA SER A 59 20.10 -4.09 11.85
C SER A 59 19.78 -5.21 12.86
N HIS A 60 19.30 -6.37 12.39
CA HIS A 60 18.84 -7.51 13.19
C HIS A 60 17.59 -7.24 14.03
N VAL A 61 16.79 -6.25 13.63
CA VAL A 61 15.44 -6.03 14.18
C VAL A 61 14.46 -6.89 13.41
N GLU A 62 13.73 -7.74 14.14
CA GLU A 62 12.63 -8.52 13.57
C GLU A 62 11.55 -7.59 13.03
N GLN A 63 11.14 -7.79 11.78
CA GLN A 63 10.05 -7.05 11.17
C GLN A 63 9.15 -7.99 10.36
N MET A 64 7.90 -7.60 10.24
CA MET A 64 6.89 -8.34 9.49
C MET A 64 6.42 -7.50 8.32
N THR A 65 6.43 -8.07 7.13
CA THR A 65 5.77 -7.46 5.97
C THR A 65 4.27 -7.68 6.07
N ILE A 66 3.49 -6.66 5.70
CA ILE A 66 2.04 -6.80 5.52
C ILE A 66 1.71 -6.65 4.05
N ILE A 67 1.13 -7.69 3.47
CA ILE A 67 0.55 -7.68 2.13
C ILE A 67 -0.96 -7.86 2.29
N ILE A 68 -1.75 -6.99 1.65
CA ILE A 68 -3.20 -7.15 1.56
C ILE A 68 -3.58 -7.79 0.23
N ARG A 69 -4.51 -8.73 0.27
CA ARG A 69 -5.07 -9.40 -0.90
C ARG A 69 -6.59 -9.27 -0.89
N PHE A 70 -7.18 -8.85 -2.00
CA PHE A 70 -8.64 -8.75 -2.15
C PHE A 70 -9.06 -8.96 -3.61
N VAL A 71 -10.34 -9.25 -3.82
CA VAL A 71 -10.92 -9.36 -5.17
C VAL A 71 -11.49 -8.01 -5.55
N LYS A 72 -10.95 -7.39 -6.61
CA LYS A 72 -11.48 -6.17 -7.20
C LYS A 72 -12.53 -6.51 -8.25
N VAL A 73 -13.68 -5.85 -8.17
CA VAL A 73 -14.76 -5.93 -9.15
C VAL A 73 -14.80 -4.62 -9.93
N ASP A 74 -14.50 -4.69 -11.22
CA ASP A 74 -14.54 -3.54 -12.13
C ASP A 74 -15.78 -3.64 -13.03
N SER A 75 -16.55 -2.56 -13.11
CA SER A 75 -17.69 -2.48 -14.03
C SER A 75 -17.20 -2.02 -15.40
N LEU A 76 -17.27 -2.90 -16.39
CA LEU A 76 -16.95 -2.54 -17.77
C LEU A 76 -18.11 -1.77 -18.39
N LYS A 77 -17.97 -0.45 -18.50
CA LYS A 77 -18.80 0.33 -19.44
C LYS A 77 -18.22 0.10 -20.84
N LYS A 78 -18.83 -0.77 -21.65
CA LYS A 78 -18.48 -0.84 -23.07
C LYS A 78 -18.94 0.46 -23.74
N GLU A 79 -18.05 1.42 -23.85
CA GLU A 79 -18.28 2.72 -24.53
C GLU A 79 -18.72 2.59 -26.01
N PHE A 80 -18.74 1.39 -26.57
CA PHE A 80 -19.08 1.14 -27.98
C PHE A 80 -20.04 -0.04 -28.26
N SER A 81 -20.74 -0.59 -27.25
CA SER A 81 -21.75 -1.64 -27.51
C SER A 81 -23.17 -1.13 -27.36
N ILE A 82 -23.89 -1.13 -28.49
CA ILE A 82 -25.31 -0.82 -28.71
C ILE A 82 -26.22 -1.89 -28.04
N LYS A 83 -25.88 -2.37 -26.85
CA LYS A 83 -26.68 -3.31 -26.06
C LYS A 83 -26.77 -2.77 -24.64
N GLU A 84 -27.78 -1.94 -24.44
CA GLU A 84 -28.11 -1.14 -23.26
C GLU A 84 -28.34 -1.92 -21.95
N HIS A 85 -28.09 -3.23 -21.87
CA HIS A 85 -28.62 -4.06 -20.77
C HIS A 85 -27.68 -5.14 -20.20
N LEU A 86 -26.37 -5.15 -20.49
CA LEU A 86 -25.44 -6.10 -19.86
C LEU A 86 -24.25 -5.38 -19.25
N GLU A 87 -24.38 -5.00 -17.98
CA GLU A 87 -23.23 -4.66 -17.14
C GLU A 87 -22.35 -5.90 -16.98
N GLN A 88 -21.22 -5.92 -17.69
CA GLN A 88 -20.23 -6.98 -17.52
C GLN A 88 -19.32 -6.59 -16.36
N LYS A 89 -19.25 -7.46 -15.35
CA LYS A 89 -18.32 -7.32 -14.23
C LYS A 89 -17.06 -8.11 -14.53
N GLU A 90 -15.92 -7.46 -14.41
CA GLU A 90 -14.61 -8.11 -14.45
C GLU A 90 -14.10 -8.27 -13.02
N PHE A 91 -13.54 -9.44 -12.73
CA PHE A 91 -13.01 -9.78 -11.42
C PHE A 91 -11.50 -9.96 -11.54
N SER A 92 -10.74 -9.31 -10.66
CA SER A 92 -9.29 -9.51 -10.58
C SER A 92 -8.82 -9.60 -9.14
N ILE A 93 -7.88 -10.50 -8.87
CA ILE A 93 -7.22 -10.56 -7.56
C ILE A 93 -6.16 -9.45 -7.54
N LYS A 94 -6.18 -8.65 -6.48
CA LYS A 94 -5.21 -7.61 -6.21
C LYS A 94 -4.42 -7.96 -4.97
N GLU A 95 -3.10 -7.83 -5.07
CA GLU A 95 -2.16 -8.01 -3.96
C GLU A 95 -1.28 -6.77 -3.87
N HIS A 96 -1.21 -6.20 -2.69
CA HIS A 96 -0.52 -4.94 -2.47
C HIS A 96 0.29 -4.97 -1.17
N PHE A 97 1.53 -4.50 -1.25
CA PHE A 97 2.37 -4.27 -0.08
C PHE A 97 1.88 -3.02 0.68
N LEU A 98 1.68 -3.17 1.99
CA LEU A 98 1.22 -2.08 2.87
C LEU A 98 2.33 -1.52 3.77
N GLY A 99 3.44 -2.24 3.95
CA GLY A 99 4.56 -1.79 4.75
C GLY A 99 5.24 -2.90 5.53
N PHE A 100 6.30 -2.50 6.23
CA PHE A 100 6.95 -3.28 7.28
C PHE A 100 6.43 -2.85 8.64
N VAL A 101 6.31 -3.81 9.54
CA VAL A 101 5.88 -3.61 10.92
C VAL A 101 6.97 -4.14 11.84
N PRO A 102 7.63 -3.28 12.61
CA PRO A 102 8.69 -3.72 13.52
C PRO A 102 8.12 -4.55 14.67
N LEU A 103 8.74 -5.71 14.93
CA LEU A 103 8.36 -6.61 16.01
C LEU A 103 9.36 -6.48 17.17
N LYS A 104 8.87 -6.07 18.34
CA LYS A 104 9.69 -6.07 19.58
C LYS A 104 9.80 -7.46 20.19
N LYS A 105 8.84 -8.34 19.89
CA LYS A 105 8.76 -9.72 20.36
C LYS A 105 8.18 -10.58 19.25
N THR A 106 8.62 -11.83 19.17
CA THR A 106 8.16 -12.81 18.16
C THR A 106 7.19 -13.85 18.74
N THR A 107 6.62 -13.58 19.93
CA THR A 107 5.57 -14.42 20.50
C THR A 107 4.28 -14.25 19.69
N GLY A 108 3.55 -15.34 19.43
CA GLY A 108 2.31 -15.30 18.65
C GLY A 108 1.27 -14.29 19.17
N ALA A 109 1.12 -14.16 20.49
CA ALA A 109 0.20 -13.18 21.09
C ALA A 109 0.57 -11.73 20.75
N TYR A 110 1.84 -11.36 20.92
CA TYR A 110 2.34 -10.02 20.57
C TYR A 110 2.18 -9.74 19.07
N MET A 111 2.45 -10.72 18.21
CA MET A 111 2.26 -10.57 16.77
C MET A 111 0.78 -10.33 16.43
N ALA A 112 -0.13 -11.11 17.01
CA ALA A 112 -1.57 -10.95 16.81
C ALA A 112 -2.05 -9.55 17.25
N GLU A 113 -1.68 -9.11 18.46
CA GLU A 113 -2.00 -7.76 18.94
C GLU A 113 -1.45 -6.67 18.02
N THR A 114 -0.21 -6.83 17.57
CA THR A 114 0.43 -5.90 16.63
C THR A 114 -0.32 -5.84 15.30
N ILE A 115 -0.75 -6.98 14.76
CA ILE A 115 -1.52 -7.04 13.51
C ILE A 115 -2.86 -6.33 13.68
N ILE A 116 -3.57 -6.59 14.79
CA ILE A 116 -4.87 -5.96 15.07
C ILE A 116 -4.71 -4.44 15.14
N GLN A 117 -3.71 -3.95 15.88
CA GLN A 117 -3.41 -2.52 15.96
C GLN A 117 -3.10 -1.92 14.58
N GLN A 118 -2.31 -2.61 13.76
CA GLN A 118 -1.97 -2.14 12.42
C GLN A 118 -3.19 -2.09 11.47
N LEU A 119 -4.12 -3.04 11.59
CA LEU A 119 -5.38 -3.01 10.83
C LEU A 119 -6.27 -1.84 11.29
N GLU A 120 -6.35 -1.58 12.59
CA GLU A 120 -7.08 -0.42 13.14
C GLU A 120 -6.49 0.91 12.66
N GLU A 121 -5.17 1.07 12.71
CA GLU A 121 -4.46 2.26 12.22
C GLU A 121 -4.68 2.50 10.71
N MET A 122 -4.88 1.42 9.94
CA MET A 122 -5.16 1.47 8.51
C MET A 122 -6.66 1.54 8.19
N GLU A 123 -7.54 1.67 9.18
CA GLU A 123 -8.99 1.67 9.01
C GLU A 123 -9.50 0.45 8.23
N LEU A 124 -8.89 -0.72 8.44
CA LEU A 124 -9.27 -2.00 7.85
C LEU A 124 -10.02 -2.84 8.90
N PRO A 125 -11.35 -2.98 8.82
CA PRO A 125 -12.13 -3.67 9.84
C PRO A 125 -11.75 -5.15 9.94
N ILE A 126 -11.42 -5.62 11.15
CA ILE A 126 -11.09 -7.03 11.37
C ILE A 126 -12.25 -7.98 11.05
N ASP A 127 -13.50 -7.52 11.21
CA ASP A 127 -14.71 -8.27 10.87
C ASP A 127 -14.79 -8.66 9.39
N ASN A 128 -14.06 -7.93 8.54
CA ASN A 128 -13.97 -8.11 7.11
C ASN A 128 -12.76 -8.96 6.67
N LEU A 129 -11.86 -9.29 7.60
CA LEU A 129 -10.73 -10.18 7.35
C LEU A 129 -11.25 -11.61 7.15
N ARG A 130 -10.80 -12.27 6.07
CA ARG A 130 -11.24 -13.62 5.68
C ARG A 130 -10.12 -14.65 5.62
N GLY A 131 -8.88 -14.22 5.84
CA GLY A 131 -7.76 -15.14 5.89
C GLY A 131 -6.47 -14.44 6.30
N GLN A 132 -5.59 -15.23 6.90
CA GLN A 132 -4.21 -14.91 7.16
C GLN A 132 -3.37 -15.98 6.47
N GLY A 133 -2.43 -15.56 5.63
CA GLY A 133 -1.48 -16.41 4.92
C GLY A 133 -0.04 -16.07 5.23
#